data_AF-A0A1Z4KVJ9-F1
#
_entry.id   AF-A0A1Z4KVJ9-F1
#
_cell.length_a   1.000
_cell.length_b   1.000
_cell.length_c   1.000
_cell.angle_alpha   90.00
_cell.angle_beta   90.00
_cell.angle_gamma   90.00
#
_symmetry.space_group_name_H-M   'P 1'
#
loop_
_entity.id
_entity.type
_entity.pdbx_description
1 polymer ?
#
loop_
_entity_poly.entity_id
_entity_poly.type
_entity_poly.pdbx_seq_one_letter_code
_entity_poly.pdbx_strand_id
1 'polypeptide(L)'
;MEVPSVANTARIIDYWLGGSHHFPVDEEAAKVFEQVYPKSPEVFQELRAYIGKVSRYIESQGINQFVVFGAGLPTCGNVHEAASQSKVVYTDIDQANIEIGRTLLENNPQADYTFCECQKADFSSRYSSNVLY
;
A
#
# COMPACT_ATOMS: atom_id res chain seq x y z
N MET A 1 9.85 -16.42 11.93
CA MET A 1 9.66 -14.97 12.10
C MET A 1 9.24 -14.75 13.54
N GLU A 2 9.92 -13.90 14.29
CA GLU A 2 9.51 -13.57 15.66
C GLU A 2 8.15 -12.88 15.61
N VAL A 3 7.23 -13.26 16.50
CA VAL A 3 5.91 -12.65 16.56
C VAL A 3 6.07 -11.23 17.11
N PRO A 4 5.67 -10.17 16.38
CA PRO A 4 5.79 -8.80 16.86
C PRO A 4 5.00 -8.59 18.16
N SER A 5 5.60 -7.89 19.11
CA SER A 5 4.96 -7.49 20.38
C SER A 5 4.36 -6.08 20.34
N VAL A 6 4.57 -5.34 19.25
CA VAL A 6 4.07 -3.98 19.03
C VAL A 6 3.19 -3.96 17.80
N ALA A 7 1.98 -3.43 17.96
CA ALA A 7 1.01 -3.27 16.87
C ALA A 7 1.53 -2.33 15.76
N ASN A 8 1.14 -2.62 14.52
CA ASN A 8 1.48 -1.81 13.36
C ASN A 8 0.21 -1.43 12.58
N THR A 9 0.10 -0.15 12.21
CA THR A 9 -1.07 0.38 11.51
C THR A 9 -1.36 -0.34 10.19
N ALA A 10 -0.33 -0.73 9.41
CA ALA A 10 -0.53 -1.42 8.15
C ALA A 10 -1.10 -2.84 8.35
N ARG A 11 -0.69 -3.53 9.42
CA ARG A 11 -1.22 -4.85 9.80
C ARG A 11 -2.62 -4.77 10.39
N ILE A 12 -2.92 -3.72 11.15
CA ILE A 12 -4.30 -3.42 11.61
C ILE A 12 -5.23 -3.22 10.40
N ILE A 13 -4.78 -2.47 9.39
CA ILE A 13 -5.57 -2.27 8.16
C ILE A 13 -5.72 -3.60 7.41
N ASP A 14 -4.68 -4.43 7.31
CA ASP A 14 -4.79 -5.76 6.70
C ASP A 14 -5.85 -6.62 7.41
N TYR A 15 -5.89 -6.62 8.75
CA TYR A 15 -6.95 -7.26 9.54
C TYR A 15 -8.35 -6.73 9.18
N TRP A 16 -8.54 -5.41 9.14
CA TRP A 16 -9.83 -4.81 8.75
C TRP A 16 -10.26 -5.13 7.33
N LEU A 17 -9.31 -5.36 6.43
CA LEU A 17 -9.56 -5.78 5.06
C LEU A 17 -9.85 -7.29 4.93
N GLY A 18 -9.77 -8.05 6.03
CA GLY A 18 -9.93 -9.49 6.04
C GLY A 18 -8.73 -10.24 5.48
N GLY A 19 -7.54 -9.62 5.54
CA GLY A 19 -6.26 -10.23 5.19
C GLY A 19 -5.79 -11.26 6.22
N SER A 20 -4.52 -11.64 6.12
CA SER A 20 -3.89 -12.65 6.98
C SER A 20 -2.46 -12.29 7.38
N HIS A 21 -2.03 -11.04 7.14
CA HIS A 21 -0.69 -10.53 7.41
C HIS A 21 -0.69 -9.64 8.65
N HIS A 22 -1.35 -10.13 9.69
CA HIS A 22 -1.49 -9.49 10.99
C HIS A 22 -1.27 -10.51 12.11
N PHE A 23 -0.94 -9.99 13.29
CA PHE A 23 -0.70 -10.79 14.48
C PHE A 23 -1.72 -10.45 15.57
N PRO A 24 -1.84 -11.27 16.63
CA PRO A 24 -2.80 -11.00 17.71
C PRO A 24 -2.71 -9.60 18.32
N VAL A 25 -1.50 -9.02 18.43
CA VAL A 25 -1.30 -7.65 18.92
C VAL A 25 -1.97 -6.59 18.02
N ASP A 26 -2.00 -6.83 16.70
CA ASP A 26 -2.65 -5.94 15.75
C ASP A 26 -4.17 -6.07 15.84
N GLU A 27 -4.69 -7.30 15.98
CA GLU A 27 -6.13 -7.55 16.16
C GLU A 27 -6.67 -6.93 17.46
N GLU A 28 -5.92 -7.05 18.55
CA GLU A 28 -6.26 -6.43 19.83
C GLU A 28 -6.30 -4.90 19.71
N ALA A 29 -5.28 -4.31 19.09
CA ALA A 29 -5.23 -2.88 18.83
C ALA A 29 -6.38 -2.41 17.92
N ALA A 30 -6.71 -3.20 16.88
CA ALA A 30 -7.84 -2.95 15.99
C ALA A 30 -9.16 -2.90 16.77
N LYS A 31 -9.41 -3.90 17.63
CA LYS A 31 -10.62 -3.97 18.47
C LYS A 31 -10.72 -2.81 19.46
N VAL A 32 -9.59 -2.34 20.01
CA VAL A 32 -9.58 -1.14 20.86
C VAL A 32 -9.95 0.11 20.03
N PHE A 33 -9.40 0.24 18.82
CA PHE A 33 -9.72 1.36 17.94
C PHE A 33 -11.20 1.37 17.52
N GLU A 34 -11.76 0.19 17.23
CA GLU A 34 -13.18 0.01 16.90
C GLU A 34 -14.12 0.46 18.04
N GLN A 35 -13.69 0.40 19.30
CA GLN A 35 -14.50 0.94 20.42
C GLN A 35 -14.64 2.47 20.35
N VAL A 36 -13.62 3.16 19.83
CA VAL A 36 -13.62 4.62 19.66
C VAL A 36 -14.28 5.02 18.34
N TYR A 37 -14.00 4.27 17.27
CA TYR A 37 -14.57 4.51 15.94
C TYR A 37 -15.05 3.19 15.30
N PRO A 38 -16.30 2.77 15.58
CA PRO A 38 -16.82 1.48 15.13
C PRO A 38 -16.85 1.28 13.62
N LYS A 39 -16.81 2.36 12.84
CA LYS A 39 -16.82 2.33 11.37
C LYS A 39 -15.44 2.15 10.75
N SER A 40 -14.36 1.99 11.53
CA SER A 40 -13.02 1.84 10.98
C SER A 40 -12.92 0.73 9.92
N PRO A 41 -13.47 -0.49 10.11
CA PRO A 41 -13.32 -1.53 9.11
C PRO A 41 -14.02 -1.17 7.80
N GLU A 42 -15.27 -0.69 7.88
CA GLU A 42 -16.06 -0.26 6.72
C GLU A 42 -15.33 0.82 5.92
N VAL A 43 -14.78 1.84 6.60
CA VAL A 43 -14.06 2.94 5.93
C VAL A 43 -12.85 2.44 5.16
N PHE A 44 -12.04 1.55 5.73
CA PHE A 44 -10.86 1.02 5.05
C PHE A 44 -11.23 0.06 3.91
N GLN A 45 -12.29 -0.73 4.06
CA GLN A 45 -12.82 -1.57 2.98
C GLN A 45 -13.34 -0.73 1.81
N GLU A 46 -14.10 0.34 2.08
CA GLU A 46 -14.58 1.27 1.06
C GLU A 46 -13.42 2.01 0.38
N LEU A 47 -12.44 2.48 1.15
CA LEU A 47 -11.23 3.11 0.60
C LEU A 47 -10.49 2.15 -0.33
N ARG A 48 -10.35 0.87 0.06
CA ARG A 48 -9.71 -0.15 -0.76
C ARG A 48 -10.47 -0.41 -2.06
N ALA A 49 -11.79 -0.56 -1.97
CA ALA A 49 -12.65 -0.74 -3.14
C ALA A 49 -12.57 0.47 -4.09
N TYR A 50 -12.51 1.68 -3.54
CA TYR A 50 -12.36 2.91 -4.30
C TYR A 50 -10.99 2.97 -5.01
N ILE A 51 -9.90 2.68 -4.31
CA ILE A 51 -8.55 2.60 -4.91
C ILE A 51 -8.58 1.63 -6.10
N GLY A 52 -9.09 0.42 -5.91
CA GLY A 52 -9.16 -0.56 -7.01
C GLY A 52 -9.98 -0.07 -8.21
N LYS A 53 -11.12 0.60 -7.95
CA LYS A 53 -11.96 1.20 -9.01
C LYS A 53 -11.20 2.29 -9.78
N VAL A 54 -10.52 3.19 -9.07
CA VAL A 54 -9.77 4.29 -9.68
C VAL A 54 -8.56 3.76 -10.44
N SER A 55 -7.83 2.78 -9.92
CA SER A 55 -6.69 2.16 -10.61
C SER A 55 -7.10 1.55 -11.95
N ARG A 56 -8.21 0.79 -11.99
CA ARG A 56 -8.77 0.26 -13.26
C ARG A 56 -9.16 1.36 -14.23
N TYR A 57 -9.77 2.43 -13.72
CA TYR A 57 -10.13 3.57 -14.57
C TYR A 57 -8.88 4.23 -15.15
N ILE A 58 -7.86 4.54 -14.34
CA ILE A 58 -6.60 5.12 -14.80
C ILE A 58 -5.92 4.23 -15.86
N GLU A 59 -5.87 2.92 -15.63
CA GLU A 59 -5.38 1.94 -16.60
C GLU A 59 -6.16 2.00 -17.93
N SER A 60 -7.49 2.10 -17.87
CA SER A 60 -8.33 2.25 -19.07
C SER A 60 -8.07 3.53 -19.86
N GLN A 61 -7.48 4.56 -19.23
CA GLN A 61 -7.05 5.79 -19.89
C GLN A 61 -5.63 5.67 -20.50
N GLY A 62 -5.03 4.48 -20.48
CA GLY A 62 -3.70 4.20 -21.02
C GLY A 62 -2.55 4.51 -20.05
N ILE A 63 -2.85 4.87 -18.79
CA ILE A 63 -1.83 5.13 -17.77
C ILE A 63 -1.64 3.87 -16.94
N ASN A 64 -0.44 3.28 -17.05
CA ASN A 64 -0.14 2.00 -16.42
C ASN A 64 1.05 2.05 -15.44
N GLN A 65 1.57 3.23 -15.13
CA GLN A 65 2.67 3.39 -14.16
C GLN A 65 2.17 4.12 -12.93
N PHE A 66 2.38 3.51 -11.76
CA PHE A 66 1.86 3.98 -10.49
C PHE A 66 3.00 4.11 -9.47
N VAL A 67 2.91 5.15 -8.65
CA VAL A 67 3.70 5.27 -7.43
C VAL A 67 2.73 5.43 -6.27
N VAL A 68 2.84 4.58 -5.26
CA VAL A 68 1.96 4.60 -4.09
C VAL A 68 2.78 5.00 -2.87
N PHE A 69 2.39 6.10 -2.22
CA PHE A 69 3.04 6.61 -1.00
C PHE A 69 2.28 6.19 0.25
N GLY A 70 3.01 5.76 1.28
CA GLY A 70 2.41 5.25 2.52
C GLY A 70 1.60 3.99 2.24
N ALA A 71 2.20 3.05 1.50
CA ALA A 71 1.50 1.89 0.97
C ALA A 71 1.02 0.92 2.05
N GLY A 72 1.67 0.88 3.21
CA GLY A 72 1.44 -0.16 4.21
C GLY A 72 1.71 -1.55 3.60
N LEU A 73 0.79 -2.51 3.79
CA LEU A 73 0.91 -3.81 3.16
C LEU A 73 0.23 -3.82 1.77
N PRO A 74 0.90 -4.33 0.72
CA PRO A 74 0.36 -4.38 -0.63
C PRO A 74 -0.56 -5.59 -0.80
N THR A 75 -1.70 -5.61 -0.09
CA THR A 75 -2.63 -6.75 -0.05
C THR A 75 -4.05 -6.35 -0.46
N CYS A 76 -4.94 -7.35 -0.52
CA CYS A 76 -6.40 -7.18 -0.50
C CYS A 76 -6.93 -6.21 -1.57
N GLY A 77 -6.59 -6.41 -2.83
CA GLY A 77 -7.06 -5.60 -3.96
C GLY A 77 -6.29 -4.30 -4.15
N ASN A 78 -5.01 -4.26 -3.77
CA ASN A 78 -4.14 -3.10 -4.04
C ASN A 78 -3.93 -2.89 -5.56
N VAL A 79 -3.28 -1.80 -5.95
CA VAL A 79 -3.15 -1.35 -7.35
C VAL A 79 -2.70 -2.46 -8.30
N HIS A 80 -1.70 -3.24 -7.90
CA HIS A 80 -1.14 -4.33 -8.73
C HIS A 80 -2.10 -5.50 -8.95
N GLU A 81 -3.03 -5.72 -8.03
CA GLU A 81 -4.07 -6.75 -8.16
C GLU A 81 -5.28 -6.19 -8.92
N ALA A 82 -5.59 -4.91 -8.72
CA ALA A 82 -6.77 -4.27 -9.28
C ALA A 82 -6.61 -3.88 -10.76
N ALA A 83 -5.41 -3.46 -11.19
CA ALA A 83 -5.09 -3.00 -12.53
C ALA A 83 -4.05 -3.93 -13.18
N SER A 84 -4.50 -4.73 -14.15
CA SER A 84 -3.80 -5.92 -14.65
C SER A 84 -2.51 -5.66 -15.44
N GLN A 85 -2.37 -4.46 -15.99
CA GLN A 85 -1.21 -3.98 -16.74
C GLN A 85 -0.38 -2.99 -15.93
N SER A 86 -0.75 -2.75 -14.67
CA SER A 86 -0.08 -1.77 -13.83
C SER A 86 1.35 -2.20 -13.49
N LYS A 87 2.26 -1.25 -13.63
CA LYS A 87 3.60 -1.27 -13.06
C LYS A 87 3.61 -0.34 -11.88
N VAL A 88 3.83 -0.86 -10.69
CA VAL A 88 3.71 -0.08 -9.46
C VAL A 88 4.96 -0.15 -8.62
N VAL A 89 5.37 1.00 -8.10
CA VAL A 89 6.33 1.09 -7.01
C VAL A 89 5.58 1.55 -5.77
N TYR A 90 5.49 0.66 -4.79
CA TYR A 90 5.02 0.99 -3.45
C TYR A 90 6.15 1.65 -2.67
N THR A 91 5.78 2.58 -1.80
CA THR A 91 6.73 3.26 -0.95
C THR A 91 6.16 3.52 0.44
N ASP A 92 7.05 3.48 1.43
CA ASP A 92 6.73 3.70 2.83
C ASP A 92 7.99 4.18 3.58
N ILE A 93 7.80 4.66 4.80
CA ILE A 93 8.88 5.01 5.72
C ILE A 93 9.18 3.88 6.72
N ASP A 94 8.21 3.00 6.96
CA ASP A 94 8.33 1.88 7.89
C ASP A 94 9.03 0.70 7.20
N GLN A 95 10.24 0.37 7.67
CA GLN A 95 11.04 -0.73 7.14
C GLN A 95 10.36 -2.09 7.28
N ALA A 96 9.57 -2.30 8.35
CA ALA A 96 8.87 -3.57 8.53
C ALA A 96 7.81 -3.79 7.44
N ASN A 97 7.12 -2.72 7.04
CA ASN A 97 6.14 -2.78 5.94
C ASN A 97 6.82 -3.03 4.60
N ILE A 98 7.98 -2.41 4.36
CA ILE A 98 8.77 -2.59 3.13
C ILE A 98 9.27 -4.04 3.04
N GLU A 99 9.81 -4.60 4.12
CA GLU A 99 10.31 -5.98 4.16
C GLU A 99 9.20 -6.99 3.88
N ILE A 100 8.07 -6.90 4.60
CA ILE A 100 6.90 -7.77 4.37
C ILE A 100 6.36 -7.56 2.95
N GLY A 101 6.24 -6.32 2.51
CA GLY A 101 5.74 -5.97 1.19
C GLY A 101 6.60 -6.54 0.07
N ARG A 102 7.94 -6.53 0.19
CA ARG A 102 8.84 -7.18 -0.77
C ARG A 102 8.64 -8.68 -0.83
N THR A 103 8.43 -9.34 0.31
CA THR A 103 8.10 -10.77 0.34
C THR A 103 6.76 -11.05 -0.34
N LEU A 104 5.74 -10.23 -0.10
CA LEU A 104 4.43 -10.39 -0.74
C LEU A 104 4.47 -10.21 -2.26
N LEU A 105 5.39 -9.36 -2.75
CA LEU A 105 5.53 -9.03 -4.16
C LEU A 105 6.61 -9.84 -4.88
N GLU A 106 7.29 -10.78 -4.22
CA GLU A 106 8.50 -11.44 -4.74
C GLU A 106 8.30 -12.12 -6.11
N ASN A 107 7.07 -12.59 -6.38
CA ASN A 107 6.69 -13.29 -7.61
C ASN A 107 5.98 -12.37 -8.63
N ASN A 108 5.92 -11.06 -8.38
CA ASN A 108 5.29 -10.09 -9.28
C ASN A 108 6.34 -9.15 -9.91
N PRO A 109 6.76 -9.40 -11.17
CA PRO A 109 7.77 -8.57 -11.83
C PRO A 109 7.29 -7.15 -12.19
N GLN A 110 6.01 -6.84 -11.98
CA GLN A 110 5.42 -5.53 -12.26
C GLN A 110 5.21 -4.70 -10.98
N ALA A 111 5.53 -5.24 -9.81
CA ALA A 111 5.36 -4.54 -8.55
C ALA A 111 6.66 -4.59 -7.74
N ASP A 112 7.10 -3.43 -7.25
CA ASP A 112 8.27 -3.32 -6.37
C ASP A 112 7.93 -2.45 -5.15
N TYR A 113 8.77 -2.49 -4.12
CA TYR A 113 8.61 -1.74 -2.89
C TYR A 113 9.95 -1.15 -2.44
N THR A 114 9.99 0.16 -2.26
CA THR A 114 11.18 0.87 -1.77
C THR A 114 10.87 1.87 -0.67
N PHE A 115 11.91 2.30 0.04
CA PHE A 115 11.80 3.37 1.03
C PHE A 115 11.53 4.71 0.35
N CYS A 116 10.56 5.47 0.85
CA CYS A 116 10.42 6.88 0.50
C CYS A 116 9.79 7.67 1.65
N GLU A 117 10.45 8.76 2.03
CA GLU A 117 9.83 9.83 2.79
C GLU A 117 9.18 10.80 1.80
N CYS A 118 7.88 10.63 1.54
CA CYS A 118 7.18 11.36 0.47
C CYS A 118 7.28 12.89 0.58
N GLN A 119 7.39 13.42 1.81
CA GLN A 119 7.56 14.84 2.08
C GLN A 119 8.90 15.40 1.57
N LYS A 120 9.90 14.54 1.36
CA LYS A 120 11.24 14.88 0.85
C LYS A 120 11.47 14.37 -0.57
N ALA A 121 10.45 13.79 -1.21
CA ALA A 121 10.58 13.27 -2.55
C ALA A 121 10.77 14.43 -3.55
N ASP A 122 11.89 14.41 -4.25
CA ASP A 122 12.17 15.35 -5.33
C ASP A 122 11.79 14.73 -6.68
N PHE A 123 10.71 15.23 -7.27
CA PHE A 123 10.30 14.88 -8.64
C PHE A 123 10.82 15.85 -9.71
N SER A 124 11.48 16.95 -9.29
CA SER A 124 11.91 18.03 -10.20
C SER A 124 13.18 17.69 -10.97
N SER A 125 14.08 16.89 -10.38
CA SER A 125 15.37 16.53 -10.99
C SER A 125 15.27 15.70 -12.29
N ARG A 126 14.10 15.14 -12.62
CA ARG A 126 13.86 14.40 -13.88
C ARG A 126 13.33 15.23 -15.05
N TYR A 127 12.96 16.49 -14.83
CA TYR A 127 12.56 17.41 -15.92
C TYR A 127 13.70 18.30 -16.41
N SER A 128 14.90 18.14 -15.85
CA SER A 128 16.13 18.85 -16.25
C SER A 128 16.93 18.07 -17.29
N SER A 129 16.31 17.68 -18.39
CA SER A 129 17.01 17.18 -19.58
C SER A 129 16.45 17.82 -20.85
N ASN A 130 17.18 18.84 -21.31
CA ASN A 130 17.34 19.28 -22.70
C ASN A 130 16.32 18.70 -23.71
N VAL A 131 15.18 19.36 -23.85
CA VAL A 131 14.51 19.47 -25.14
C VAL A 131 14.77 20.90 -25.62
N LEU A 132 15.88 21.06 -26.33
CA LEU A 132 16.08 22.22 -27.20
C LEU A 132 14.99 22.14 -28.27
N TYR A 133 14.12 23.16 -28.33
CA TYR A 133 13.48 23.59 -29.57
C TYR A 133 14.24 24.77 -30.11
#